data_AF-A0A7R9T4H7-F1
#
_entry.id   AF-A0A7R9T4H7-F1
#
_cell.length_a   1.000
_cell.length_b   1.000
_cell.length_c   1.000
_cell.angle_alpha   90.00
_cell.angle_beta   90.00
_cell.angle_gamma   90.00
#
_symmetry.space_group_name_H-M   'P 1'
#
loop_
_entity.id
_entity.type
_entity.pdbx_description
1 polymer ?
#
loop_
_entity_poly.entity_id
_entity_poly.type
_entity_poly.pdbx_seq_one_letter_code
_entity_poly.pdbx_strand_id
1 'polypeptide(L)'
;RRRRRRRRRARARAFVAATNLRYGFDGDDLERLGGAQRSRIVELYEADREWGARGAIRIDAPTRERVVFELFDAKSARACENFRALCEGMGTSRATGRRRTYEGSRMHRCVRNFMMQGGDYTHGNGAGG
;
A
#
# COMPACT_ATOMS: atom_id res chain seq x y z
N ARG A 1 -11.47 19.12 20.37
CA ARG A 1 -11.11 18.57 19.02
C ARG A 1 -10.55 17.14 19.05
N ARG A 2 -9.54 16.79 19.89
CA ARG A 2 -8.96 15.43 19.96
C ARG A 2 -9.95 14.31 20.34
N ARG A 3 -10.80 14.52 21.35
CA ARG A 3 -11.83 13.53 21.78
C ARG A 3 -12.78 13.13 20.64
N ARG A 4 -13.24 14.10 19.83
CA ARG A 4 -14.11 13.82 18.66
C ARG A 4 -13.39 12.95 17.62
N ARG A 5 -12.13 13.25 17.29
CA ARG A 5 -11.33 12.42 16.36
C ARG A 5 -11.18 10.98 16.84
N ARG A 6 -10.86 10.79 18.13
CA ARG A 6 -10.73 9.45 18.74
C ARG A 6 -12.03 8.65 18.64
N ARG A 7 -13.18 9.27 18.94
CA ARG A 7 -14.50 8.62 18.83
C ARG A 7 -14.86 8.21 17.39
N ARG A 8 -14.51 9.04 16.40
CA ARG A 8 -14.76 8.72 14.98
C ARG A 8 -13.89 7.56 14.49
N ARG A 9 -12.61 7.52 14.90
CA ARG A 9 -11.71 6.40 14.58
C ARG A 9 -12.12 5.11 15.30
N ALA A 10 -12.58 5.20 16.54
CA ALA A 10 -13.09 4.05 17.29
C ALA A 10 -14.32 3.41 16.59
N ARG A 11 -15.24 4.22 16.05
CA ARG A 11 -16.36 3.70 15.25
C ARG A 11 -15.90 3.01 13.97
N ALA A 12 -14.94 3.61 13.24
CA ALA A 12 -14.39 2.97 12.04
C ALA A 12 -13.79 1.60 12.36
N ARG A 13 -13.04 1.49 13.47
CA ARG A 13 -12.50 0.20 13.95
C ARG A 13 -13.59 -0.80 14.30
N ALA A 14 -14.61 -0.37 15.03
CA ALA A 14 -15.73 -1.23 15.41
C ALA A 14 -16.51 -1.73 14.19
N PHE A 15 -16.71 -0.88 13.19
CA PHE A 15 -17.35 -1.26 11.94
C PHE A 15 -16.56 -2.35 11.22
N VAL A 16 -15.24 -2.15 11.02
CA VAL A 16 -14.38 -3.16 10.37
C VAL A 16 -14.42 -4.48 11.13
N ALA A 17 -14.25 -4.43 12.45
CA ALA A 17 -14.24 -5.65 13.27
C ALA A 17 -15.57 -6.42 13.22
N ALA A 18 -16.70 -5.71 13.17
CA ALA A 18 -18.02 -6.33 13.14
C ALA A 18 -18.45 -6.79 11.74
N THR A 19 -17.85 -6.25 10.67
CA THR A 19 -18.34 -6.43 9.29
C THR A 19 -17.30 -7.01 8.33
N ASN A 20 -16.12 -7.39 8.83
CA ASN A 20 -15.04 -7.96 8.03
C ASN A 20 -15.49 -9.12 7.13
N LEU A 21 -16.19 -10.11 7.68
CA LEU A 21 -16.69 -11.25 6.90
C LEU A 21 -17.79 -10.82 5.93
N ARG A 22 -18.64 -9.87 6.33
CA ARG A 22 -19.76 -9.38 5.50
C ARG A 22 -19.29 -8.65 4.25
N TYR A 23 -18.23 -7.85 4.37
CA TYR A 23 -17.70 -7.03 3.27
C TYR A 23 -16.40 -7.55 2.66
N GLY A 24 -15.92 -8.72 3.12
CA GLY A 24 -14.70 -9.36 2.62
C GLY A 24 -13.44 -8.53 2.88
N PHE A 25 -13.29 -8.01 4.11
CA PHE A 25 -12.02 -7.41 4.54
C PHE A 25 -11.01 -8.50 4.92
N ASP A 26 -9.72 -8.23 4.70
CA ASP A 26 -8.62 -9.18 4.95
C ASP A 26 -8.36 -9.40 6.46
N GLY A 27 -9.14 -8.76 7.31
CA GLY A 27 -9.06 -8.85 8.76
C GLY A 27 -10.07 -7.95 9.46
N ASP A 28 -10.12 -8.06 10.78
CA ASP A 28 -10.94 -7.27 11.70
C ASP A 28 -10.22 -5.99 12.20
N ASP A 29 -8.91 -5.91 12.04
CA ASP A 29 -8.11 -4.74 12.41
C ASP A 29 -7.98 -3.74 11.25
N LEU A 30 -8.68 -2.61 11.38
CA LEU A 30 -8.56 -1.46 10.48
C LEU A 30 -7.10 -1.06 10.21
N GLU A 31 -6.20 -1.19 11.19
CA GLU A 31 -4.80 -0.79 11.03
C GLU A 31 -4.00 -1.74 10.12
N ARG A 32 -4.47 -2.97 9.93
CA ARG A 32 -3.83 -3.99 9.08
C ARG A 32 -4.38 -4.01 7.65
N LEU A 33 -5.54 -3.38 7.42
CA LEU A 33 -6.12 -3.27 6.08
C LEU A 33 -5.29 -2.38 5.17
N GLY A 34 -5.12 -2.83 3.92
CA GLY A 34 -4.47 -2.07 2.84
C GLY A 34 -5.30 -0.87 2.37
N GLY A 35 -4.72 0.00 1.54
CA GLY A 35 -5.37 1.23 1.08
C GLY A 35 -6.61 0.97 0.26
N ALA A 36 -6.60 -0.05 -0.60
CA ALA A 36 -7.75 -0.43 -1.40
C ALA A 36 -8.98 -0.75 -0.53
N GLN A 37 -8.80 -1.51 0.55
CA GLN A 37 -9.88 -1.84 1.49
C GLN A 37 -10.30 -0.62 2.28
N ARG A 38 -9.34 0.15 2.83
CA ARG A 38 -9.63 1.37 3.59
C ARG A 38 -10.41 2.42 2.79
N SER A 39 -10.16 2.51 1.49
CA SER A 39 -10.82 3.47 0.59
C SER A 39 -12.32 3.20 0.45
N ARG A 40 -12.73 1.92 0.57
CA ARG A 40 -14.13 1.50 0.45
C ARG A 40 -14.92 1.61 1.76
N ILE A 41 -14.25 1.66 2.92
CA ILE A 41 -14.91 1.61 4.23
C ILE A 41 -15.87 2.79 4.44
N VAL A 42 -15.55 3.99 3.94
CA VAL A 42 -16.45 5.16 4.10
C VAL A 42 -17.78 4.91 3.41
N GLU A 43 -17.74 4.51 2.14
CA GLU A 43 -18.93 4.19 1.35
C GLU A 43 -19.72 3.05 1.98
N LEU A 44 -19.06 1.96 2.37
CA LEU A 44 -19.71 0.81 3.00
C LEU A 44 -20.35 1.16 4.35
N TYR A 45 -19.70 2.01 5.15
CA TYR A 45 -20.24 2.48 6.42
C TYR A 45 -21.48 3.35 6.24
N GLU A 46 -21.46 4.25 5.26
CA GLU A 46 -22.56 5.16 4.98
C GLU A 46 -23.76 4.44 4.35
N ALA A 47 -23.50 3.42 3.52
CA ALA A 47 -24.53 2.58 2.91
C ALA A 47 -25.17 1.57 3.88
N ASP A 48 -24.49 1.22 4.97
CA ASP A 48 -25.03 0.28 5.96
C ASP A 48 -26.08 0.95 6.85
N ARG A 49 -27.30 0.37 6.89
CA ARG A 49 -28.42 0.93 7.65
C ARG A 49 -28.20 0.95 9.16
N GLU A 50 -27.47 -0.02 9.71
CA GLU A 50 -27.22 -0.13 11.14
C GLU A 50 -26.09 0.81 11.58
N TRP A 51 -25.07 0.95 10.73
CA TRP A 51 -23.85 1.68 11.04
C TRP A 51 -23.87 3.15 10.60
N GLY A 52 -24.45 3.47 9.44
CA GLY A 52 -24.50 4.83 8.91
C GLY A 52 -25.19 5.82 9.87
N ALA A 53 -26.23 5.36 10.58
CA ALA A 53 -26.96 6.14 11.58
C ALA A 53 -26.13 6.45 12.84
N ARG A 54 -25.01 5.74 13.09
CA ARG A 54 -24.17 5.91 14.28
C ARG A 54 -23.28 7.15 14.20
N GLY A 55 -23.39 7.94 13.12
CA GLY A 55 -22.74 9.21 12.86
C GLY A 55 -21.35 9.09 12.22
N ALA A 56 -20.74 10.20 11.83
CA ALA A 56 -19.50 10.22 11.03
C ALA A 56 -18.34 9.38 11.59
N ILE A 57 -17.61 8.74 10.68
CA ILE A 57 -16.35 8.04 10.96
C ILE A 57 -15.13 8.86 10.53
N ARG A 58 -13.94 8.34 10.83
CA ARG A 58 -12.68 8.86 10.33
C ARG A 58 -11.73 7.70 10.09
N ILE A 59 -11.17 7.67 8.90
CA ILE A 59 -10.15 6.73 8.47
C ILE A 59 -8.92 7.56 8.14
N ASP A 60 -7.79 7.18 8.71
CA ASP A 60 -6.51 7.77 8.37
C ASP A 60 -5.91 6.94 7.23
N ALA A 61 -5.12 7.59 6.36
CA ALA A 61 -4.38 6.88 5.32
C ALA A 61 -3.55 5.75 5.96
N PRO A 62 -3.41 4.60 5.28
CA PRO A 62 -2.53 3.53 5.76
C PRO A 62 -1.12 4.08 5.93
N THR A 63 -0.47 3.71 7.04
CA THR A 63 0.91 4.14 7.33
C THR A 63 1.92 3.41 6.46
N ARG A 64 1.57 2.19 6.01
CA ARG A 64 2.33 1.35 5.08
C ARG A 64 1.36 0.51 4.28
N GLU A 65 1.66 0.31 3.00
CA GLU A 65 0.96 -0.65 2.15
C GLU A 65 1.96 -1.64 1.59
N ARG A 66 1.52 -2.89 1.40
CA ARG A 66 2.33 -3.96 0.82
C ARG A 66 1.87 -4.21 -0.60
N VAL A 67 2.82 -4.16 -1.53
CA VAL A 67 2.62 -4.65 -2.90
C VAL A 67 3.35 -5.99 -2.99
N VAL A 68 2.64 -7.01 -3.46
CA VAL A 68 3.19 -8.35 -3.71
C VAL A 68 3.25 -8.56 -5.21
N PHE A 69 4.41 -8.99 -5.70
CA PHE A 69 4.64 -9.27 -7.11
C PHE A 69 4.84 -10.78 -7.30
N GLU A 70 4.13 -11.36 -8.25
CA GLU A 70 4.50 -12.66 -8.83
C GLU A 70 5.50 -12.43 -9.97
N LEU A 71 6.56 -13.22 -10.01
CA LEU A 71 7.58 -13.15 -11.05
C LEU A 71 7.45 -14.36 -11.97
N PHE A 72 7.35 -14.12 -13.28
CA PHE A 72 7.18 -15.18 -14.27
C PHE A 72 8.53 -15.74 -14.74
N ASP A 73 9.23 -16.44 -13.86
CA ASP A 73 10.57 -17.01 -14.11
C ASP A 73 10.61 -17.85 -15.40
N ALA A 74 9.57 -18.65 -15.65
CA ALA A 74 9.46 -19.49 -16.85
C ALA A 74 9.47 -18.70 -18.17
N LYS A 75 9.04 -17.43 -18.14
CA LYS A 75 9.01 -16.56 -19.34
C LYS A 75 10.24 -15.66 -19.42
N SER A 76 10.79 -15.23 -18.29
CA SER A 76 11.83 -14.20 -18.26
C SER A 76 12.74 -14.32 -17.03
N ALA A 77 13.41 -15.46 -16.89
CA ALA A 77 14.29 -15.78 -15.76
C ALA A 77 15.29 -14.66 -15.43
N ARG A 78 16.00 -14.13 -16.44
CA ARG A 78 17.01 -13.07 -16.23
C ARG A 78 16.41 -11.78 -15.66
N ALA A 79 15.20 -11.41 -16.09
CA ALA A 79 14.53 -10.22 -15.58
C ALA A 79 14.02 -10.44 -14.15
N CYS A 80 13.47 -11.62 -13.88
CA CYS A 80 12.97 -12.01 -12.57
C CYS A 80 14.11 -12.07 -11.54
N GLU A 81 15.24 -12.69 -11.89
CA GLU A 81 16.44 -12.74 -11.06
C GLU A 81 16.99 -11.33 -10.78
N ASN A 82 17.06 -10.47 -11.79
CA ASN A 82 17.49 -9.09 -11.60
C ASN A 82 16.56 -8.31 -10.65
N PHE A 83 15.24 -8.45 -10.80
CA PHE A 83 14.27 -7.79 -9.93
C PHE A 83 14.39 -8.31 -8.48
N ARG A 84 14.49 -9.63 -8.29
CA ARG A 84 14.67 -10.28 -6.99
C ARG A 84 15.96 -9.80 -6.30
N ALA A 85 17.08 -9.75 -7.02
CA ALA A 85 18.36 -9.27 -6.49
C ALA A 85 18.30 -7.79 -6.03
N LEU A 86 17.57 -6.94 -6.76
CA LEU A 86 17.35 -5.54 -6.35
C LEU A 86 16.41 -5.42 -5.14
N CYS A 87 15.42 -6.30 -4.99
CA CYS A 87 14.60 -6.37 -3.78
C CYS A 87 15.41 -6.77 -2.54
N GLU A 88 16.33 -7.73 -2.68
CA GLU A 88 17.22 -8.19 -1.60
C GLU A 88 18.37 -7.22 -1.32
N GLY A 89 18.65 -6.32 -2.27
CA GLY A 89 19.73 -5.35 -2.16
C GLY A 89 21.11 -5.99 -2.37
N MET A 90 21.21 -6.92 -3.31
CA MET A 90 22.38 -7.76 -3.52
C MET A 90 23.42 -7.08 -4.42
N GLY A 91 24.62 -6.90 -3.87
CA GLY A 91 25.79 -6.39 -4.57
C GLY A 91 25.81 -4.87 -4.77
N THR A 92 26.83 -4.43 -5.51
CA THR A 92 27.12 -3.02 -5.75
C THR A 92 27.25 -2.79 -7.24
N SER A 93 26.64 -1.72 -7.75
CA SER A 93 26.80 -1.32 -9.15
C SER A 93 28.23 -0.88 -9.38
N ARG A 94 28.93 -1.51 -10.33
CA ARG A 94 30.29 -1.10 -10.70
C ARG A 94 30.32 0.29 -11.32
N ALA A 95 29.26 0.69 -12.01
CA ALA A 95 29.18 1.97 -12.69
C ALA A 95 28.95 3.13 -11.71
N THR A 96 28.12 2.93 -10.69
CA THR A 96 27.70 4.01 -9.78
C THR A 96 28.28 3.88 -8.37
N GLY A 97 28.91 2.75 -8.04
CA GLY A 97 29.40 2.45 -6.68
C GLY A 97 28.29 2.27 -5.65
N ARG A 98 27.01 2.34 -6.05
CA ARG A 98 25.86 2.26 -5.14
C ARG A 98 25.38 0.83 -4.96
N ARG A 99 24.88 0.52 -3.76
CA ARG A 99 24.22 -0.75 -3.47
C ARG A 99 23.03 -0.92 -4.43
N ARG A 100 22.92 -2.08 -5.06
CA ARG A 100 21.83 -2.41 -5.98
C ARG A 100 20.60 -2.76 -5.17
N THR A 101 19.80 -1.77 -4.78
CA THR A 101 18.61 -2.00 -3.96
C THR A 101 17.43 -1.11 -4.33
N TYR A 102 16.22 -1.63 -4.23
CA TYR A 102 15.00 -0.81 -4.27
C TYR A 102 14.66 -0.16 -2.92
N GLU A 103 15.32 -0.57 -1.83
CA GLU A 103 15.10 0.04 -0.51
C GLU A 103 15.44 1.54 -0.56
N GLY A 104 14.48 2.38 -0.16
CA GLY A 104 14.63 3.84 -0.22
C GLY A 104 14.48 4.46 -1.63
N SER A 105 14.40 3.65 -2.70
CA SER A 105 14.06 4.14 -4.03
C SER A 105 12.60 4.60 -4.08
N ARG A 106 12.35 5.70 -4.78
CA ARG A 106 11.03 6.33 -4.87
C ARG A 106 10.35 5.99 -6.19
N MET A 107 9.02 5.95 -6.17
CA MET A 107 8.22 6.05 -7.39
C MET A 107 8.32 7.48 -7.90
N HIS A 108 9.26 7.74 -8.81
CA HIS A 108 9.57 9.08 -9.29
C HIS A 108 8.58 9.58 -10.35
N ARG A 109 7.77 8.68 -10.91
CA ARG A 109 6.75 9.04 -11.90
C ARG A 109 5.46 8.28 -11.66
N CYS A 110 4.39 8.99 -11.32
CA CYS A 110 3.05 8.44 -11.12
C CYS A 110 2.06 9.13 -12.05
N VAL A 111 1.52 8.39 -13.02
CA VAL A 111 0.52 8.89 -13.96
C VAL A 111 -0.83 8.27 -13.63
N ARG A 112 -1.79 9.10 -13.22
CA ARG A 112 -3.13 8.65 -12.85
C ARG A 112 -3.77 7.89 -14.00
N ASN A 113 -4.43 6.77 -13.68
CA ASN A 113 -5.10 5.88 -14.64
C ASN A 113 -4.18 5.28 -15.72
N PHE A 114 -2.87 5.20 -15.46
CA PHE A 114 -1.93 4.56 -16.37
C PHE A 114 -0.93 3.68 -15.62
N MET A 115 0.05 4.27 -14.95
CA MET A 115 1.13 3.51 -14.32
C MET A 115 1.87 4.29 -13.23
N MET A 116 2.58 3.55 -12.39
CA MET A 116 3.59 4.06 -11.47
C MET A 116 4.95 3.47 -11.85
N GLN A 117 5.96 4.32 -11.89
CA GLN A 117 7.32 3.96 -12.26
C GLN A 117 8.30 4.39 -11.16
N GLY A 118 9.19 3.46 -10.84
CA GLY A 118 10.26 3.61 -9.85
C GLY A 118 11.47 2.79 -10.25
N GLY A 119 12.31 2.46 -9.29
CA GLY A 119 13.47 1.59 -9.49
C GLY A 119 14.77 2.33 -9.84
N ASP A 120 14.72 3.64 -10.04
CA ASP A 120 15.92 4.48 -10.06
C ASP A 120 16.40 4.68 -8.61
N TYR A 121 17.37 3.86 -8.19
CA TYR A 121 17.99 3.91 -6.85
C TYR A 121 19.23 4.80 -6.81
N THR A 122 19.61 5.42 -7.93
CA THR A 122 20.81 6.26 -8.02
C THR A 122 20.46 7.74 -8.02
N HIS A 123 19.60 8.20 -8.93
CA HIS A 123 19.21 9.61 -9.04
C HIS A 123 17.79 9.88 -8.55
N GLY A 124 16.93 8.85 -8.58
CA GLY A 124 15.53 8.96 -8.16
C GLY A 124 14.68 9.87 -9.05
N ASN A 125 15.08 10.08 -10.31
CA ASN A 125 14.39 10.95 -11.27
C ASN A 125 14.14 10.28 -12.64
N GLY A 126 14.59 9.04 -12.83
CA GLY A 126 14.44 8.26 -14.05
C GLY A 126 15.64 8.29 -14.98
N ALA A 127 16.69 9.06 -14.67
CA ALA A 127 17.94 9.10 -15.43
C ALA A 127 18.94 8.00 -15.01
N GLY A 128 18.65 7.27 -13.93
CA GLY A 128 19.53 6.26 -13.35
C GLY A 128 18.88 4.88 -13.13
N GLY A 129 19.38 4.18 -12.12
CA GLY A 129 19.24 2.72 -11.96
C GLY A 129 20.46 1.95 -12.43
#